data_AF-A0A8D8H065-F1
#
_entry.id   AF-A0A8D8H065-F1
#
_cell.length_a   1.000
_cell.length_b   1.000
_cell.length_c   1.000
_cell.angle_alpha   90.00
_cell.angle_beta   90.00
_cell.angle_gamma   90.00
#
_symmetry.space_group_name_H-M   'P 1'
#
loop_
_entity.id
_entity.type
_entity.pdbx_description
1 polymer ?
#
loop_
_entity_poly.entity_id
_entity_poly.type
_entity_poly.pdbx_seq_one_letter_code
_entity_poly.pdbx_strand_id
1 'polypeptide(L)'
;MEVQNSSSKNSNNGKRREPAPDDELDPVTGSGSKRLDKSLATMTVNVVDLLKKASKGILNLGDATKLLEVRQKRRIYDVTNVLEGIGLIEKHGKNSVKWR
;
A
#
# COMPACT_ATOMS: atom_id res chain seq x y z
N MET A 1 36.73 6.68 -48.81
CA MET A 1 38.11 6.90 -48.32
C MET A 1 38.04 8.19 -47.54
N GLU A 2 38.24 8.28 -46.23
CA GLU A 2 38.95 7.48 -45.24
C GLU A 2 38.29 7.81 -43.89
N VAL A 3 37.88 6.79 -43.13
CA VAL A 3 37.51 6.94 -41.72
C VAL A 3 38.79 6.76 -40.91
N GLN A 4 39.24 7.81 -40.23
CA GLN A 4 40.38 7.71 -39.32
C GLN A 4 39.92 7.26 -37.94
N ASN A 5 40.51 6.12 -37.55
CA ASN A 5 40.46 5.47 -36.26
C ASN A 5 41.32 6.24 -35.24
N SER A 6 40.82 6.45 -34.02
CA SER A 6 41.67 6.77 -32.87
C SER A 6 41.16 6.09 -31.60
N SER A 7 42.03 5.23 -31.07
CA SER A 7 41.88 4.42 -29.87
C SER A 7 41.85 5.22 -28.56
N SER A 8 41.11 4.66 -27.61
CA SER A 8 41.41 4.53 -26.17
C SER A 8 41.75 5.78 -25.34
N LYS A 9 40.89 6.07 -24.36
CA LYS A 9 41.21 5.92 -22.93
C LYS A 9 39.98 6.12 -22.04
N ASN A 10 39.63 5.04 -21.35
CA ASN A 10 38.78 4.98 -20.16
C ASN A 10 39.40 5.83 -19.04
N SER A 11 38.60 6.67 -18.37
CA SER A 11 38.99 7.28 -17.10
C SER A 11 37.76 7.54 -16.24
N ASN A 12 37.29 6.49 -15.56
CA ASN A 12 36.41 6.60 -14.41
C ASN A 12 37.21 7.23 -13.26
N ASN A 13 37.03 8.53 -13.02
CA ASN A 13 37.62 9.18 -11.86
C ASN A 13 36.70 8.97 -10.64
N GLY A 14 37.02 7.95 -9.85
CA GLY A 14 36.35 7.62 -8.60
C GLY A 14 36.61 8.69 -7.54
N LYS A 15 35.56 9.44 -7.18
CA LYS A 15 35.58 10.32 -6.01
C LYS A 15 35.24 9.50 -4.76
N ARG A 16 36.24 8.78 -4.22
CA ARG A 16 36.18 8.16 -2.89
C ARG A 16 36.09 9.27 -1.84
N ARG A 17 34.97 9.30 -1.09
CA ARG A 17 34.86 10.09 0.15
C ARG A 17 35.24 9.16 1.30
N GLU A 18 36.24 9.57 2.07
CA GLU A 18 36.60 8.93 3.34
C GLU A 18 35.43 9.09 4.34
N PRO A 19 35.00 8.03 5.04
CA PRO A 19 34.05 8.15 6.14
C PRO A 19 34.80 8.59 7.41
N ALA A 20 34.34 9.69 8.02
CA ALA A 20 34.83 10.13 9.33
C ALA A 20 34.41 9.14 10.43
N PRO A 21 35.24 8.93 11.47
CA PRO A 21 34.92 8.04 12.55
C PRO A 21 34.17 8.77 13.68
N ASP A 22 33.31 8.00 14.35
CA ASP A 22 32.83 8.13 15.72
C ASP A 22 31.53 8.94 15.97
N ASP A 23 30.54 8.18 16.47
CA ASP A 23 29.36 8.56 17.25
C ASP A 23 28.33 9.53 16.65
N GLU A 24 27.32 8.97 15.98
CA GLU A 24 25.94 9.10 16.48
C GLU A 24 25.03 8.05 15.84
N LEU A 25 24.45 7.20 16.68
CA LEU A 25 23.35 6.32 16.30
C LEU A 25 22.17 7.21 15.89
N ASP A 26 21.90 7.34 14.60
CA ASP A 26 20.66 7.95 14.11
C ASP A 26 19.46 7.28 14.82
N PRO A 27 18.67 8.01 15.64
CA PRO A 27 17.49 7.45 16.23
C PRO A 27 16.46 7.26 15.11
N VAL A 28 16.14 6.00 14.82
CA VAL A 28 15.00 5.57 14.01
C VAL A 28 13.69 6.03 14.66
N THR A 29 13.38 7.33 14.64
CA THR A 29 12.19 7.89 15.27
C THR A 29 11.36 8.68 14.28
N GLY A 30 10.14 8.18 14.00
CA GLY A 30 9.01 9.07 13.69
C GLY A 30 8.13 8.76 12.47
N SER A 31 8.44 7.75 11.64
CA SER A 31 7.68 7.48 10.39
C SER A 31 7.01 6.10 10.32
N GLY A 32 6.99 5.34 11.42
CA GLY A 32 6.29 4.05 11.50
C GLY A 32 4.77 4.21 11.66
N SER A 33 4.34 5.15 12.51
CA SER A 33 2.94 5.27 12.95
C SER A 33 1.98 5.67 11.82
N LYS A 34 2.35 6.66 10.99
CA LYS A 34 1.49 7.15 9.89
C LYS A 34 1.26 6.13 8.76
N ARG A 35 2.12 5.11 8.64
CA ARG A 35 1.95 4.03 7.66
C ARG A 35 0.95 2.98 8.14
N LEU A 36 0.92 2.71 9.45
CA LEU A 36 0.03 1.73 10.05
C LEU A 36 -1.45 2.15 9.91
N ASP A 37 -1.75 3.43 10.09
CA ASP A 37 -3.10 3.98 9.95
C ASP A 37 -3.72 3.78 8.55
N LYS A 38 -2.87 3.63 7.52
CA LYS A 38 -3.27 3.42 6.12
C LYS A 38 -3.00 2.01 5.62
N SER A 39 -2.70 1.08 6.53
CA SER A 39 -2.40 -0.30 6.18
C SER A 39 -3.67 -1.06 5.76
N LEU A 40 -3.50 -2.09 4.92
CA LEU A 40 -4.59 -3.01 4.59
C LEU A 40 -5.20 -3.65 5.85
N ALA A 41 -4.40 -3.91 6.88
CA ALA A 41 -4.90 -4.48 8.14
C ALA A 41 -5.93 -3.55 8.81
N THR A 42 -5.60 -2.26 8.97
CA THR A 42 -6.52 -1.26 9.53
C THR A 42 -7.79 -1.13 8.68
N MET A 43 -7.64 -1.17 7.35
CA MET A 43 -8.79 -1.12 6.44
C MET A 43 -9.70 -2.34 6.58
N THR A 44 -9.12 -3.54 6.69
CA THR A 44 -9.86 -4.78 6.89
C THR A 44 -10.65 -4.73 8.19
N VAL A 45 -10.05 -4.29 9.29
CA VAL A 45 -10.76 -4.14 10.58
C VAL A 45 -11.96 -3.22 10.44
N ASN A 46 -11.78 -2.04 9.84
CA ASN A 46 -12.85 -1.08 9.63
C ASN A 46 -13.97 -1.62 8.71
N VAL A 47 -13.62 -2.35 7.64
CA VAL A 47 -14.60 -2.99 6.73
C VAL A 47 -15.40 -4.07 7.46
N VAL A 48 -14.75 -4.89 8.27
CA VAL A 48 -15.41 -5.95 9.04
C VAL A 48 -16.33 -5.35 10.10
N ASP A 49 -15.92 -4.28 10.77
CA ASP A 49 -16.77 -3.58 11.73
C ASP A 49 -17.99 -2.95 11.07
N LEU A 50 -17.85 -2.42 9.86
CA LEU A 50 -18.97 -1.95 9.06
C LEU A 50 -19.93 -3.07 8.68
N LEU A 51 -19.40 -4.23 8.24
CA LEU A 51 -20.21 -5.40 7.92
C LEU A 51 -21.00 -5.90 9.13
N LYS A 52 -20.38 -5.95 10.31
CA LYS A 52 -21.04 -6.36 11.58
C LYS A 52 -22.15 -5.39 12.00
N LYS A 53 -21.97 -4.09 11.76
CA LYS A 53 -22.95 -3.04 12.07
C LYS A 53 -24.05 -2.92 11.01
N ALA A 54 -23.82 -3.43 9.80
CA ALA A 54 -24.76 -3.34 8.70
C ALA A 54 -26.01 -4.19 8.96
N SER A 55 -27.18 -3.55 8.87
CA SER A 55 -28.46 -4.26 8.95
C SER A 55 -28.56 -5.28 7.80
N LYS A 56 -28.92 -6.52 8.13
CA LYS A 56 -28.99 -7.68 7.20
C LYS A 56 -27.62 -8.15 6.65
N GLY A 57 -26.52 -7.66 7.21
CA GLY A 57 -25.15 -8.06 6.82
C GLY A 57 -24.75 -7.57 5.43
N ILE A 58 -25.43 -6.56 4.86
CA ILE A 58 -25.14 -6.02 3.53
C ILE A 58 -24.34 -4.72 3.67
N LEU A 59 -23.10 -4.70 3.19
CA LEU A 59 -22.25 -3.52 3.15
C LEU A 59 -22.24 -2.88 1.76
N ASN A 60 -22.60 -1.61 1.69
CA ASN A 60 -22.42 -0.79 0.49
C ASN A 60 -20.96 -0.31 0.37
N LEU A 61 -20.31 -0.60 -0.76
CA LEU A 61 -18.91 -0.25 -1.00
C LEU A 61 -18.70 1.28 -1.12
N GLY A 62 -19.73 2.01 -1.54
CA GLY A 62 -19.71 3.47 -1.59
C GLY A 62 -19.61 4.09 -0.20
N ASP A 63 -20.37 3.57 0.75
CA ASP A 63 -20.35 4.06 2.13
C ASP A 63 -19.09 3.60 2.88
N ALA A 64 -18.59 2.39 2.58
CA ALA A 64 -17.27 1.96 3.04
C ALA A 64 -16.16 2.90 2.55
N THR A 65 -16.25 3.41 1.32
CA THR A 65 -15.28 4.38 0.79
C THR A 65 -15.22 5.67 1.60
N LYS A 66 -16.38 6.14 2.10
CA LYS A 66 -16.45 7.36 2.91
C LYS A 66 -15.82 7.14 4.29
N LEU A 67 -16.10 6.00 4.93
CA LEU A 67 -15.63 5.74 6.29
C LEU A 67 -14.14 5.37 6.36
N LEU A 68 -13.62 4.76 5.30
CA LEU A 68 -12.21 4.39 5.22
C LEU A 68 -11.30 5.58 4.80
N GLU A 69 -11.86 6.77 4.57
CA GLU A 69 -11.18 7.99 4.08
C GLU A 69 -10.24 7.72 2.89
N VAL A 70 -10.52 6.67 2.11
CA VAL A 70 -9.61 6.25 1.06
C VAL A 70 -9.80 7.20 -0.10
N ARG A 71 -8.79 8.03 -0.38
CA ARG A 71 -8.73 8.82 -1.61
C ARG A 71 -8.81 7.94 -2.89
N GLN A 72 -8.61 6.62 -2.78
CA GLN A 72 -8.55 5.66 -3.88
C GLN A 72 -9.36 4.38 -3.59
N LYS A 73 -10.39 4.10 -4.41
CA LYS A 73 -11.27 2.90 -4.27
C LYS A 73 -10.56 1.56 -4.39
N ARG A 74 -9.30 1.52 -4.84
CA ARG A 74 -8.56 0.28 -5.13
C ARG A 74 -8.40 -0.63 -3.90
N ARG A 75 -8.25 -0.05 -2.71
CA ARG A 75 -8.00 -0.82 -1.48
C ARG A 75 -9.21 -1.60 -0.98
N ILE A 76 -10.43 -1.13 -1.26
CA ILE A 76 -11.64 -1.84 -0.89
C ILE A 76 -11.69 -3.19 -1.60
N TYR A 77 -11.31 -3.24 -2.87
CA TYR A 77 -11.27 -4.49 -3.62
C TYR A 77 -10.18 -5.45 -3.11
N ASP A 78 -9.03 -4.95 -2.65
CA ASP A 78 -8.04 -5.81 -2.00
C ASP A 78 -8.67 -6.55 -0.81
N VAL A 79 -9.41 -5.83 0.03
CA VAL A 79 -10.10 -6.42 1.19
C VAL A 79 -11.24 -7.35 0.76
N THR A 80 -12.14 -6.88 -0.11
CA THR A 80 -13.33 -7.66 -0.48
C THR A 80 -12.98 -8.92 -1.26
N ASN A 81 -11.97 -8.89 -2.14
CA ASN A 81 -11.57 -10.07 -2.91
C ASN A 81 -10.95 -11.15 -2.02
N VAL A 82 -10.21 -10.75 -0.98
CA VAL A 82 -9.67 -11.70 0.00
C VAL A 82 -10.80 -12.32 0.83
N LEU A 83 -11.72 -11.49 1.34
CA LEU A 83 -12.87 -12.00 2.10
C LEU A 83 -13.82 -12.87 1.25
N GLU A 84 -14.00 -12.53 -0.03
CA GLU A 84 -14.74 -13.33 -1.01
C GLU A 84 -13.99 -14.64 -1.34
N GLY A 85 -12.67 -14.58 -1.51
CA GLY A 85 -11.83 -15.74 -1.79
C GLY A 85 -11.78 -16.75 -0.64
N ILE A 86 -11.90 -16.29 0.60
CA ILE A 86 -12.03 -17.16 1.80
C ILE A 86 -13.49 -17.61 2.00
N GLY A 87 -14.45 -16.96 1.34
CA GLY A 87 -15.87 -17.32 1.38
C GLY A 87 -16.64 -16.75 2.58
N LEU A 88 -16.13 -15.69 3.23
CA LEU A 88 -16.82 -15.00 4.33
C LEU A 88 -17.88 -14.00 3.85
N ILE A 89 -17.71 -13.49 2.64
CA ILE A 89 -18.66 -12.57 2.00
C ILE A 89 -18.94 -13.01 0.57
N GLU A 90 -20.06 -12.55 0.04
CA GLU A 90 -20.48 -12.73 -1.34
C GLU A 90 -20.83 -11.38 -2.00
N LYS A 91 -20.79 -11.33 -3.33
CA LYS A 91 -21.29 -10.16 -4.07
C LYS A 91 -22.79 -10.08 -3.95
N HIS A 92 -23.30 -8.88 -3.66
CA HIS A 92 -24.72 -8.63 -3.54
C HIS A 92 -25.12 -7.43 -4.41
N GLY A 93 -25.37 -7.67 -5.69
CA GLY A 93 -25.69 -6.62 -6.65
C GLY A 93 -24.50 -5.69 -6.95
N LYS A 94 -24.79 -4.53 -7.55
CA LYS A 94 -23.75 -3.56 -7.91
C LYS A 94 -23.36 -2.74 -6.68
N ASN A 95 -22.05 -2.61 -6.44
CA ASN A 95 -21.49 -1.78 -5.37
C ASN A 95 -21.85 -2.21 -3.95
N SER A 96 -22.19 -3.49 -3.73
CA SER A 96 -22.49 -4.02 -2.40
C SER A 96 -21.99 -5.47 -2.25
N VAL A 97 -21.63 -5.81 -1.02
CA VAL A 97 -21.23 -7.17 -0.59
C VAL A 97 -22.07 -7.57 0.61
N LYS A 98 -22.27 -8.87 0.80
CA LYS A 98 -23.09 -9.40 1.90
C LYS A 98 -22.31 -10.44 2.69
N TRP A 99 -22.50 -10.44 4.00
CA TRP A 99 -22.04 -11.49 4.89
C TRP A 99 -22.71 -12.82 4.55
N ARG A 100 -21.89 -13.87 4.40
CA ARG A 100 -22.36 -15.23 4.13
C ARG A 100 -22.80 -15.94 5.40
#